data_AF-A0A1G3G980-F1
#
_entry.id   AF-A0A1G3G980-F1
#
_cell.length_a   1.000
_cell.length_b   1.000
_cell.length_c   1.000
_cell.angle_alpha   90.00
_cell.angle_beta   90.00
_cell.angle_gamma   90.00
#
_symmetry.space_group_name_H-M   'P 1'
#
loop_
_entity.id
_entity.type
_entity.pdbx_description
1 polymer ?
#
loop_
_entity_poly.entity_id
_entity_poly.type
_entity_poly.pdbx_seq_one_letter_code
_entity_poly.pdbx_strand_id
1 'polypeptide(L)' 'MKSNIIDIDVEVTARTSRAVLAHTGNKEDAVWLPLSQIEIEPSGVSGIETVTLPEWLAIDKGLI' A
#
# COMPACT_ATOMS: atom_id res chain seq x y z
N MET A 1 -15.64 -12.86 -10.62
CA MET A 1 -15.43 -11.39 -10.60
C MET A 1 -14.00 -11.15 -11.05
N LYS A 2 -13.74 -10.25 -12.01
CA LYS A 2 -12.36 -9.84 -12.32
C LYS A 2 -11.89 -8.97 -11.16
N SER A 3 -10.72 -9.25 -10.59
CA SER A 3 -10.09 -8.33 -9.65
C SER A 3 -9.51 -7.17 -10.44
N ASN A 4 -9.97 -5.95 -10.19
CA ASN A 4 -9.27 -4.76 -10.66
C ASN A 4 -7.98 -4.63 -9.86
N ILE A 5 -6.89 -4.29 -10.54
CA ILE A 5 -5.62 -3.91 -9.92
C ILE A 5 -5.54 -2.39 -10.02
N ILE A 6 -5.16 -1.75 -8.92
CA ILE A 6 -5.06 -0.28 -8.80
C ILE A 6 -3.71 0.09 -8.21
N ASP A 7 -3.30 1.34 -8.46
CA ASP A 7 -2.10 1.94 -7.90
C ASP A 7 -2.50 3.01 -6.88
N ILE A 8 -1.85 3.00 -5.73
CA ILE A 8 -2.07 3.96 -4.65
C ILE A 8 -0.73 4.48 -4.16
N ASP A 9 -0.57 5.80 -4.09
CA ASP A 9 0.58 6.42 -3.44
C ASP A 9 0.39 6.40 -1.92
N VAL A 10 1.36 5.83 -1.21
CA VAL A 10 1.34 5.69 0.24
C VAL A 10 2.65 6.14 0.85
N GLU A 11 2.60 6.63 2.08
CA GLU A 11 3.80 6.83 2.91
C GLU A 11 4.11 5.53 3.64
N VAL A 12 5.33 5.02 3.49
CA VAL A 12 5.77 3.78 4.16
C VAL A 12 6.45 4.12 5.48
N THR A 13 5.80 3.75 6.57
CA THR A 13 6.24 4.07 7.93
C THR A 13 7.16 3.00 8.53
N ALA A 14 7.01 1.74 8.10
CA ALA A 14 7.86 0.63 8.52
C ALA A 14 7.92 -0.48 7.47
N ARG A 15 9.01 -1.26 7.50
CA ARG A 15 9.20 -2.42 6.62
C ARG A 15 9.67 -3.63 7.39
N THR A 16 9.21 -4.79 6.95
CA THR A 16 9.71 -6.10 7.36
C THR A 16 10.09 -6.92 6.12
N SER A 17 10.62 -8.12 6.32
CA SER A 17 10.90 -9.04 5.21
C SER A 17 9.66 -9.54 4.46
N ARG A 18 8.44 -9.31 4.98
CA ARG A 18 7.20 -9.87 4.43
C ARG A 18 6.07 -8.86 4.23
N ALA A 19 6.19 -7.66 4.76
CA ALA A 19 5.13 -6.67 4.73
C ALA A 19 5.67 -5.24 4.91
N VAL A 20 4.89 -4.26 4.47
CA VAL A 20 5.11 -2.83 4.70
C VAL A 20 3.94 -2.25 5.49
N LEU A 21 4.22 -1.32 6.39
CA LEU A 21 3.22 -0.53 7.10
C LEU A 21 3.09 0.80 6.39
N ALA A 22 1.91 1.13 5.88
CA ALA A 22 1.73 2.32 5.06
C ALA A 22 0.36 3.01 5.26
N HIS A 23 0.28 4.31 4.93
CA HIS A 23 -0.95 5.12 5.00
C HIS A 23 -1.03 6.16 3.87
N THR A 24 -2.23 6.70 3.61
CA THR A 24 -2.53 7.73 2.59
C THR A 24 -2.65 9.14 3.18
N GLY A 25 -1.86 9.43 4.22
CA GLY A 25 -1.76 10.77 4.84
C GLY A 25 -2.05 10.87 6.34
N ASN A 26 -2.76 9.89 6.94
CA ASN A 26 -2.89 9.79 8.40
C ASN A 26 -2.11 8.58 8.94
N LYS A 27 -1.06 8.85 9.72
CA LYS A 27 -0.19 7.82 10.29
C LYS A 27 -0.88 6.90 11.30
N GLU A 28 -1.95 7.38 11.94
CA GLU A 28 -2.73 6.56 12.88
C GLU A 28 -3.54 5.46 12.18
N ASP A 29 -3.85 5.66 10.89
CA ASP A 29 -4.60 4.72 10.05
C ASP A 29 -3.67 3.77 9.28
N ALA A 30 -2.39 3.69 9.66
CA ALA A 30 -1.43 2.88 8.93
C ALA A 30 -1.75 1.38 8.99
N VAL A 31 -1.67 0.72 7.84
CA VAL A 31 -2.05 -0.68 7.65
C VAL A 31 -0.91 -1.52 7.10
N TRP A 32 -0.85 -2.78 7.54
CA TRP A 32 0.12 -3.74 7.03
C TRP A 32 -0.34 -4.32 5.69
N LEU A 33 0.49 -4.15 4.66
CA LEU A 33 0.31 -4.72 3.34
C LEU A 33 1.33 -5.86 3.13
N PRO A 34 0.89 -7.09 2.88
CA PRO A 34 1.78 -8.22 2.66
C PRO A 34 2.44 -8.14 1.28
N LEU A 35 3.78 -8.20 1.23
CA LEU A 35 4.57 -8.14 0.00
C LEU A 35 4.24 -9.26 -1.00
N SER A 36 3.60 -10.35 -0.56
CA SER A 36 3.14 -11.42 -1.44
C SER A 36 1.86 -11.09 -2.22
N GLN A 37 1.19 -9.97 -1.92
CA GLN A 37 -0.06 -9.55 -2.55
C GLN A 37 0.01 -8.17 -3.17
N ILE A 38 1.16 -7.49 -3.08
CA ILE A 38 1.36 -6.15 -3.60
C ILE A 38 2.67 -6.06 -4.36
N GLU A 39 2.76 -5.11 -5.29
CA GLU A 39 4.02 -4.60 -5.81
C GLU A 39 4.23 -3.20 -5.23
N ILE A 40 5.48 -2.80 -4.99
CA ILE A 40 5.81 -1.51 -4.40
C ILE A 40 7.04 -0.91 -5.06
N GLU A 41 6.91 0.33 -5.51
CA GLU A 41 7.95 1.05 -6.24
C GLU A 41 8.09 2.48 -5.74
N PRO A 42 9.30 3.08 -5.81
CA PRO A 42 9.47 4.50 -5.49
C PRO A 42 8.64 5.38 -6.45
N SER A 43 7.85 6.31 -5.92
CA SER A 43 7.04 7.22 -6.75
C SER A 43 7.84 8.39 -7.35
N GLY A 44 9.11 8.53 -6.96
CA GLY A 44 9.95 9.69 -7.26
C GLY A 44 9.80 10.85 -6.26
N VAL A 45 8.84 10.77 -5.34
CA VAL A 45 8.70 11.69 -4.20
C VAL A 45 9.31 11.04 -2.96
N SER A 46 10.21 11.74 -2.28
CA SER A 46 10.88 11.19 -1.09
C SER A 46 9.88 10.85 0.01
N GLY A 47 9.90 9.60 0.48
CA GLY A 47 9.01 9.10 1.53
C GLY A 47 7.66 8.58 1.02
N ILE A 48 7.33 8.76 -0.26
CA ILE A 48 6.13 8.21 -0.89
C ILE A 48 6.52 7.07 -1.83
N GLU A 49 5.74 6.00 -1.80
CA GLU A 49 5.88 4.86 -2.69
C GLU A 49 4.54 4.52 -3.31
N THR A 50 4.59 4.07 -4.56
CA THR A 50 3.41 3.62 -5.28
C THR A 50 3.24 2.14 -5.01
N VAL A 51 2.07 1.76 -4.47
CA VAL A 51 1.69 0.38 -4.21
C VAL A 51 0.65 -0.05 -5.23
N THR A 52 0.96 -1.11 -5.96
CA THR A 52 0.03 -1.78 -6.88
C THR A 52 -0.58 -2.98 -6.19
N LEU A 53 -1.91 -3.02 -6.06
CA LEU A 53 -2.63 -4.07 -5.34
C LEU A 53 -4.05 -4.31 -5.90
N PRO A 54 -4.67 -5.46 -5.60
CA PRO A 54 -6.08 -5.67 -5.91
C PRO A 54 -6.99 -4.66 -5.19
N GLU A 55 -7.96 -4.09 -5.90
CA GLU A 55 -8.92 -3.10 -5.38
C GLU A 55 -9.65 -3.61 -4.11
N TRP A 56 -10.01 -4.90 -4.07
CA TRP A 56 -10.66 -5.49 -2.89
C TRP A 56 -9.77 -5.44 -1.64
N LEU A 57 -8.45 -5.58 -1.80
CA LEU A 57 -7.51 -5.52 -0.68
C LEU A 57 -7.35 -4.08 -0.19
N ALA A 58 -7.35 -3.11 -1.11
CA ALA A 58 -7.33 -1.69 -0.77
C ALA A 58 -8.56 -1.29 0.05
N ILE A 59 -9.76 -1.74 -0.35
CA ILE A 59 -11.01 -1.53 0.39
C ILE A 59 -10.98 -2.22 1.76
N ASP A 60 -10.57 -3.50 1.83
CA ASP A 60 -10.46 -4.27 3.08
C ASP A 60 -9.51 -3.60 4.10
N LYS A 61 -8.45 -2.96 3.59
CA LYS A 61 -7.45 -2.26 4.40
C LYS A 61 -7.80 -0.79 4.65
N GLY A 62 -8.90 -0.27 4.10
CA GLY A 62 -9.31 1.13 4.27
C GLY A 62 -8.35 2.14 3.64
N LEU A 63 -7.64 1.75 2.57
CA LEU A 63 -6.77 2.64 1.82
C LEU A 63 -7.53 3.50 0.79
N ILE A 64 -8.73 3.07 0.42
CA ILE A 64 -9.70 3.76 -0.44
C ILE A 64 -11.12 3.61 0.11
#